data_AF-A0A4Q5LBQ2-F1
#
_entry.id   AF-A0A4Q5LBQ2-F1
#
_cell.length_a   1.000
_cell.length_b   1.000
_cell.length_c   1.000
_cell.angle_alpha   90.00
_cell.angle_beta   90.00
_cell.angle_gamma   90.00
#
_symmetry.space_group_name_H-M   'P 1'
#
loop_
_entity.id
_entity.type
_entity.pdbx_description
1 polymer ?
#
loop_
_entity_poly.entity_id
_entity_poly.type
_entity_poly.pdbx_seq_one_letter_code
_entity_poly.pdbx_strand_id
1 'polypeptide(L)'
;MPYALGPGRFAARSPSFISTLLPMKSVSTPAFPEPTGRVAGPALGRRSFLFYSGASVALGSLWLAGCTKKEALTPGPITAAPTIDAFTPAAGAPGTVITITGTNFTGATAVTLGGLAVPYTVVSATTITVTLPVTAATGALAVTTPGGTATSSTPFTVLPPASTITSFSPQSGLPGTIVTLIGTNFTGATRVTLGGATTVFSVVNATTITLTVPATAQTGVFVVTTPGGTGSSATVFTVLPQFVNVGTGDLGVLNYVYALEQLEAAFYASVKAGSYFAGASAAEKAALTDIAGHELLHREYLKAVLGSNAIKDLETDFSAINFGDRAAVLAAARSFEDLGVAAYNGAAAYLTTPTYLLVLGKISSVEARHAALIRDFLTYNTFVGADIIGATSGLETAKTPAVVVTAANSYLKVGSKLDVSGLQ
;
A
#
# COMPACT_ATOMS: atom_id res chain seq x y z
N MET A 1 -22.10 67.48 -2.75
CA MET A 1 -23.30 66.97 -2.04
C MET A 1 -22.96 65.61 -1.46
N PRO A 2 -22.98 65.39 -0.13
CA PRO A 2 -22.74 64.07 0.41
C PRO A 2 -24.08 63.33 0.55
N TYR A 3 -24.18 62.12 0.00
CA TYR A 3 -25.24 61.18 0.34
C TYR A 3 -24.65 60.11 1.25
N ALA A 4 -25.13 60.11 2.50
CA ALA A 4 -24.92 59.07 3.48
C ALA A 4 -25.72 57.82 3.06
N LEU A 5 -25.13 56.63 3.20
CA LEU A 5 -25.85 55.36 3.17
C LEU A 5 -25.63 54.67 4.52
N GLY A 6 -26.74 54.42 5.21
CA GLY A 6 -26.79 53.78 6.53
C GLY A 6 -26.59 52.26 6.48
N PRO A 7 -26.50 51.61 7.66
CA PRO A 7 -26.08 50.22 7.79
C PRO A 7 -27.25 49.25 7.55
N GLY A 8 -27.17 48.47 6.48
CA GLY A 8 -28.08 47.36 6.19
C GLY A 8 -27.67 46.09 6.93
N ARG A 9 -28.47 45.71 7.92
CA ARG A 9 -28.40 44.45 8.67
C ARG A 9 -28.79 43.28 7.76
N PHE A 10 -27.94 42.25 7.65
CA PHE A 10 -28.37 40.92 7.19
C PHE A 10 -28.29 39.95 8.35
N ALA A 11 -29.46 39.63 8.91
CA ALA A 11 -29.67 38.57 9.88
C ALA A 11 -30.07 37.28 9.15
N ALA A 12 -29.59 36.17 9.70
CA ALA A 12 -29.70 34.80 9.26
C ALA A 12 -31.14 34.30 8.96
N ARG A 13 -31.24 33.35 8.02
CA ARG A 13 -32.28 32.31 8.05
C ARG A 13 -31.72 30.97 7.56
N SER A 14 -31.55 30.04 8.49
CA SER A 14 -31.54 28.59 8.24
C SER A 14 -32.98 28.08 8.11
N PRO A 15 -33.24 27.04 7.30
CA PRO A 15 -34.37 26.16 7.54
C PRO A 15 -33.89 24.75 7.87
N SER A 16 -34.09 24.35 9.13
CA SER A 16 -34.13 22.97 9.58
C SER A 16 -35.25 22.22 8.86
N PHE A 17 -34.96 21.05 8.30
CA PHE A 17 -35.97 20.08 7.91
C PHE A 17 -36.11 18.97 8.96
N ILE A 18 -37.34 18.51 9.03
CA ILE A 18 -38.02 17.80 10.12
C ILE A 18 -37.62 16.32 10.20
N SER A 19 -37.44 15.86 11.44
CA SER A 19 -37.44 14.47 11.90
C SER A 19 -38.87 13.96 12.03
N THR A 20 -39.21 12.74 11.54
CA THR A 20 -39.92 11.70 12.34
C THR A 20 -40.16 10.35 11.62
N LEU A 21 -39.98 9.26 12.41
CA LEU A 21 -40.73 7.97 12.48
C LEU A 21 -40.48 6.91 11.37
N LEU A 22 -40.26 5.60 11.61
CA LEU A 22 -40.40 4.67 12.75
C LEU A 22 -39.48 3.42 12.55
N PRO A 23 -39.10 2.68 13.61
CA PRO A 23 -38.42 1.39 13.52
C PRO A 23 -39.41 0.22 13.43
N MET A 24 -39.08 -0.83 12.68
CA MET A 24 -39.86 -2.08 12.68
C MET A 24 -39.10 -3.23 13.34
N LYS A 25 -39.87 -3.95 14.16
CA LYS A 25 -39.54 -4.93 15.20
C LYS A 25 -38.87 -6.21 14.71
N SER A 26 -38.06 -6.76 15.61
CA SER A 26 -37.71 -8.18 15.69
C SER A 26 -38.94 -9.07 15.88
N VAL A 27 -38.94 -10.22 15.23
CA VAL A 27 -39.87 -11.33 15.50
C VAL A 27 -39.05 -12.56 15.85
N SER A 28 -39.40 -13.16 17.00
CA SER A 28 -38.82 -14.37 17.56
C SER A 28 -39.90 -15.45 17.70
N THR A 29 -39.43 -16.71 17.73
CA THR A 29 -40.08 -17.95 18.24
C THR A 29 -41.09 -18.66 17.32
N PRO A 30 -41.40 -19.98 17.49
CA PRO A 30 -41.01 -20.91 18.57
C PRO A 30 -40.45 -22.28 18.15
N ALA A 31 -39.95 -23.02 19.16
CA ALA A 31 -39.52 -24.41 19.12
C ALA A 31 -40.71 -25.40 19.11
N PHE A 32 -40.50 -26.62 18.56
CA PHE A 32 -41.37 -27.78 18.78
C PHE A 32 -40.54 -29.08 18.91
N PRO A 33 -41.07 -30.13 19.59
CA PRO A 33 -40.31 -31.04 20.46
C PRO A 33 -40.01 -32.43 19.86
N GLU A 34 -39.17 -33.19 20.58
CA GLU A 34 -38.89 -34.64 20.41
C GLU A 34 -40.14 -35.54 20.49
N PRO A 35 -40.01 -36.79 20.02
CA PRO A 35 -40.28 -37.90 20.93
C PRO A 35 -39.25 -39.06 20.87
N THR A 36 -38.68 -39.33 22.05
CA THR A 36 -38.47 -40.62 22.75
C THR A 36 -38.66 -41.97 22.01
N GLY A 37 -37.69 -42.87 22.14
CA GLY A 37 -37.86 -44.32 21.89
C GLY A 37 -36.67 -45.18 22.35
N ARG A 38 -36.94 -46.14 23.24
CA ARG A 38 -36.06 -47.06 24.01
C ARG A 38 -35.30 -48.08 23.13
N VAL A 39 -34.27 -48.83 23.55
CA VAL A 39 -34.27 -49.98 24.52
C VAL A 39 -32.82 -50.38 24.87
N ALA A 40 -32.66 -50.98 26.06
CA ALA A 40 -31.43 -51.35 26.77
C ALA A 40 -30.90 -52.78 26.50
N GLY A 41 -29.56 -52.91 26.64
CA GLY A 41 -28.81 -54.04 27.25
C GLY A 41 -28.40 -55.24 26.38
N PRO A 42 -27.52 -56.16 26.88
CA PRO A 42 -26.28 -55.93 27.62
C PRO A 42 -25.07 -56.79 27.09
N ALA A 43 -24.08 -56.99 27.95
CA ALA A 43 -22.64 -57.25 27.75
C ALA A 43 -22.14 -58.69 27.44
N LEU A 44 -20.80 -58.81 27.41
CA LEU A 44 -19.89 -59.97 27.55
C LEU A 44 -19.42 -60.59 26.20
N GLY A 45 -18.14 -60.94 25.98
CA GLY A 45 -16.94 -60.84 26.77
C GLY A 45 -15.75 -61.55 26.08
N ARG A 46 -14.55 -61.37 26.67
CA ARG A 46 -13.47 -62.38 26.83
C ARG A 46 -12.96 -63.13 25.58
N ARG A 47 -11.67 -62.95 25.24
CA ARG A 47 -10.53 -63.77 25.72
C ARG A 47 -9.20 -63.43 25.04
N SER A 48 -8.17 -63.53 25.87
CA SER A 48 -6.74 -63.35 25.65
C SER A 48 -6.05 -64.55 24.94
N PHE A 49 -4.74 -64.38 24.76
CA PHE A 49 -3.66 -65.38 24.57
C PHE A 49 -3.33 -65.74 23.11
N LEU A 50 -2.08 -65.95 22.69
CA LEU A 50 -0.79 -66.11 23.37
C LEU A 50 0.35 -65.83 22.35
N PHE A 51 1.48 -65.35 22.87
CA PHE A 51 2.82 -65.49 22.29
C PHE A 51 3.20 -66.97 22.03
N TYR A 52 4.02 -67.27 21.02
CA TYR A 52 5.36 -67.85 21.26
C TYR A 52 6.23 -67.99 19.99
N SER A 53 7.52 -67.81 20.24
CA SER A 53 8.71 -68.06 19.45
C SER A 53 8.93 -69.51 19.00
N GLY A 54 9.80 -69.74 18.02
CA GLY A 54 10.44 -71.03 17.82
C GLY A 54 11.27 -71.14 16.54
N ALA A 55 12.60 -71.10 16.70
CA ALA A 55 13.59 -71.47 15.70
C ALA A 55 13.60 -72.99 15.44
N SER A 56 14.12 -73.43 14.29
CA SER A 56 15.30 -74.33 14.20
C SER A 56 15.51 -74.95 12.82
N VAL A 57 16.79 -75.23 12.58
CA VAL A 57 17.49 -75.77 11.42
C VAL A 57 17.26 -77.29 11.28
N ALA A 58 17.25 -77.82 10.04
CA ALA A 58 17.67 -79.20 9.77
C ALA A 58 18.14 -79.37 8.32
N LEU A 59 19.39 -79.80 8.16
CA LEU A 59 19.99 -80.37 6.95
C LEU A 59 19.51 -81.81 6.75
N GLY A 60 19.32 -82.23 5.50
CA GLY A 60 19.06 -83.63 5.14
C GLY A 60 19.21 -83.88 3.65
N SER A 61 20.33 -84.48 3.26
CA SER A 61 20.67 -84.95 1.91
C SER A 61 20.05 -86.32 1.65
N LEU A 62 19.43 -86.57 0.47
CA LEU A 62 19.43 -87.89 -0.18
C LEU A 62 19.05 -87.79 -1.66
N TRP A 63 19.79 -88.54 -2.49
CA TRP A 63 19.87 -88.45 -3.95
C TRP A 63 19.09 -89.58 -4.67
N LEU A 64 18.65 -89.26 -5.91
CA LEU A 64 18.20 -90.08 -7.05
C LEU A 64 16.87 -90.88 -6.97
N ALA A 65 15.92 -90.52 -7.86
CA ALA A 65 15.65 -91.27 -9.10
C ALA A 65 14.56 -90.57 -9.96
N GLY A 66 14.76 -90.51 -11.29
CA GLY A 66 13.67 -90.31 -12.25
C GLY A 66 13.84 -89.18 -13.27
N CYS A 67 14.70 -89.38 -14.28
CA CYS A 67 14.61 -88.62 -15.52
C CYS A 67 13.31 -88.97 -16.27
N THR A 68 12.57 -87.98 -16.77
CA THR A 68 12.32 -87.76 -18.21
C THR A 68 11.33 -86.60 -18.45
N LYS A 69 11.89 -85.42 -18.70
CA LYS A 69 11.55 -84.52 -19.81
C LYS A 69 12.41 -83.27 -19.66
N LYS A 70 13.40 -83.14 -20.54
CA LYS A 70 14.18 -81.91 -20.69
C LYS A 70 13.33 -80.97 -21.52
N GLU A 71 12.36 -80.31 -20.90
CA GLU A 71 11.82 -79.09 -21.51
C GLU A 71 12.96 -78.08 -21.45
N ALA A 72 13.47 -77.71 -22.63
CA ALA A 72 14.33 -76.56 -22.74
C ALA A 72 13.52 -75.36 -22.26
N LEU A 73 13.86 -74.81 -21.08
CA LEU A 73 13.50 -73.45 -20.74
C LEU A 73 14.14 -72.57 -21.83
N THR A 74 13.39 -72.23 -22.87
CA THR A 74 13.76 -71.06 -23.68
C THR A 74 13.78 -69.89 -22.72
N PRO A 75 14.92 -69.18 -22.54
CA PRO A 75 14.89 -67.93 -21.80
C PRO A 75 13.80 -67.09 -22.44
N GLY A 76 12.79 -66.68 -21.66
CA GLY A 76 11.83 -65.69 -22.13
C GLY A 76 12.59 -64.45 -22.65
N PRO A 77 12.01 -63.66 -23.57
CA PRO A 77 12.69 -62.48 -24.08
C PRO A 77 13.22 -61.64 -22.91
N ILE A 78 14.54 -61.49 -22.83
CA ILE A 78 15.19 -60.69 -21.79
C ILE A 78 14.81 -59.23 -22.02
N THR A 79 13.81 -58.75 -21.30
CA THR A 79 13.37 -57.36 -21.35
C THR A 79 14.53 -56.46 -20.91
N ALA A 80 15.00 -55.59 -21.80
CA ALA A 80 16.10 -54.68 -21.50
C ALA A 80 15.72 -53.73 -20.35
N ALA A 81 16.66 -53.48 -19.44
CA ALA A 81 16.46 -52.53 -18.34
C ALA A 81 16.22 -51.11 -18.89
N PRO A 82 15.40 -50.30 -18.21
CA PRO A 82 15.18 -48.91 -18.60
C PRO A 82 16.43 -48.06 -18.33
N THR A 83 16.54 -46.91 -18.99
CA THR A 83 17.49 -45.84 -18.64
C THR A 83 16.74 -44.53 -18.44
N ILE A 84 17.26 -43.65 -17.58
CA ILE A 84 16.83 -42.26 -17.49
C ILE A 84 18.01 -41.40 -17.91
N ASP A 85 17.88 -40.75 -19.06
CA ASP A 85 18.94 -39.92 -19.62
C ASP A 85 18.83 -38.48 -19.10
N ALA A 86 17.59 -37.97 -19.01
CA ALA A 86 17.30 -36.63 -18.50
C ALA A 86 15.84 -36.50 -18.03
N PHE A 87 15.55 -35.41 -17.32
CA PHE A 87 14.19 -34.97 -17.04
C PHE A 87 14.10 -33.44 -17.06
N THR A 88 12.94 -32.91 -17.43
CA THR A 88 12.69 -31.47 -17.47
C THR A 88 11.26 -31.13 -17.06
N PRO A 89 11.04 -30.08 -16.23
CA PRO A 89 12.05 -29.24 -15.57
C PRO A 89 12.80 -29.98 -14.45
N ALA A 90 13.93 -29.41 -13.99
CA ALA A 90 14.72 -29.99 -12.88
C ALA A 90 14.15 -29.68 -11.48
N ALA A 91 13.25 -28.70 -11.40
CA ALA A 91 12.58 -28.29 -10.17
C ALA A 91 11.15 -27.83 -10.46
N GLY A 92 10.26 -27.93 -9.48
CA GLY A 92 8.87 -27.49 -9.61
C GLY A 92 8.07 -27.64 -8.33
N ALA A 93 7.03 -26.83 -8.19
CA ALA A 93 6.05 -26.94 -7.10
C ALA A 93 5.01 -28.03 -7.42
N PRO A 94 4.25 -28.52 -6.42
CA PRO A 94 3.14 -29.45 -6.66
C PRO A 94 2.24 -29.05 -7.84
N GLY A 95 1.87 -30.02 -8.67
CA GLY A 95 1.13 -29.83 -9.92
C GLY A 95 2.01 -29.66 -11.16
N THR A 96 3.33 -29.49 -11.01
CA THR A 96 4.27 -29.43 -12.14
C THR A 96 4.28 -30.75 -12.90
N VAL A 97 4.24 -30.69 -14.24
CA VAL A 97 4.39 -31.85 -15.12
C VAL A 97 5.87 -32.00 -15.48
N ILE A 98 6.46 -33.14 -15.11
CA ILE A 98 7.86 -33.49 -15.38
C ILE A 98 7.90 -34.43 -16.58
N THR A 99 8.71 -34.12 -17.59
CA THR A 99 8.99 -35.01 -18.71
C THR A 99 10.29 -35.75 -18.43
N ILE A 100 10.24 -37.08 -18.39
CA ILE A 100 11.39 -37.98 -18.25
C ILE A 100 11.71 -38.57 -19.62
N THR A 101 12.96 -38.43 -20.06
CA THR A 101 13.48 -38.99 -21.31
C THR A 101 14.49 -40.09 -21.03
N GLY A 102 14.44 -41.17 -21.81
CA GLY A 102 15.32 -42.32 -21.63
C GLY A 102 15.01 -43.45 -22.61
N THR A 103 15.16 -44.70 -22.17
CA THR A 103 14.91 -45.89 -23.00
C THR A 103 14.12 -46.97 -22.25
N ASN A 104 13.49 -47.87 -23.04
CA ASN A 104 12.74 -49.05 -22.58
C ASN A 104 11.61 -48.76 -21.56
N PHE A 105 10.90 -47.64 -21.69
CA PHE A 105 9.79 -47.26 -20.79
C PHE A 105 8.45 -47.97 -21.07
N THR A 106 8.32 -48.68 -22.18
CA THR A 106 7.10 -49.44 -22.49
C THR A 106 6.84 -50.48 -21.40
N GLY A 107 5.63 -50.47 -20.84
CA GLY A 107 5.25 -51.38 -19.76
C GLY A 107 5.78 -50.98 -18.38
N ALA A 108 6.20 -49.73 -18.17
CA ALA A 108 6.54 -49.22 -16.84
C ALA A 108 5.40 -49.46 -15.84
N THR A 109 5.73 -50.09 -14.73
CA THR A 109 4.78 -50.52 -13.67
C THR A 109 4.80 -49.59 -12.46
N ALA A 110 5.84 -48.78 -12.28
CA ALA A 110 5.90 -47.75 -11.26
C ALA A 110 6.82 -46.60 -11.67
N VAL A 111 6.46 -45.40 -11.22
CA VAL A 111 7.37 -44.25 -11.17
C VAL A 111 7.35 -43.70 -9.75
N THR A 112 8.52 -43.43 -9.18
CA THR A 112 8.65 -42.86 -7.84
C THR A 112 9.53 -41.63 -7.83
N LEU A 113 9.31 -40.74 -6.86
CA LEU A 113 10.16 -39.59 -6.55
C LEU A 113 10.60 -39.71 -5.09
N GLY A 114 11.90 -39.94 -4.85
CA GLY A 114 12.41 -40.13 -3.49
C GLY A 114 11.74 -41.31 -2.76
N GLY A 115 11.26 -42.32 -3.50
CA GLY A 115 10.50 -43.45 -2.98
C GLY A 115 8.98 -43.25 -2.87
N LEU A 116 8.47 -42.02 -3.03
CA LEU A 116 7.03 -41.78 -3.11
C LEU A 116 6.50 -42.15 -4.49
N ALA A 117 5.46 -43.00 -4.57
CA ALA A 117 4.77 -43.28 -5.82
C ALA A 117 4.09 -42.02 -6.38
N VAL A 118 4.33 -41.73 -7.65
CA VAL A 118 3.82 -40.52 -8.33
C VAL A 118 2.93 -40.90 -9.52
N PRO A 119 1.85 -40.14 -9.80
CA PRO A 119 1.06 -40.34 -11.02
C PRO A 119 1.90 -40.11 -12.28
N TYR A 120 1.83 -41.03 -13.23
CA TYR A 120 2.60 -40.95 -14.48
C TYR A 120 1.80 -41.43 -15.70
N THR A 121 2.26 -41.07 -16.88
CA THR A 121 1.75 -41.54 -18.18
C THR A 121 2.95 -41.92 -19.04
N VAL A 122 2.93 -43.14 -19.58
CA VAL A 122 3.91 -43.57 -20.57
C VAL A 122 3.47 -43.03 -21.92
N VAL A 123 4.25 -42.11 -22.49
CA VAL A 123 3.96 -41.49 -23.80
C VAL A 123 4.54 -42.32 -24.92
N SER A 124 5.75 -42.85 -24.72
CA SER A 124 6.45 -43.73 -25.67
C SER A 124 7.48 -44.59 -24.94
N ALA A 125 8.17 -45.46 -25.66
CA ALA A 125 9.29 -46.24 -25.12
C ALA A 125 10.46 -45.37 -24.59
N THR A 126 10.48 -44.07 -24.92
CA THR A 126 11.55 -43.14 -24.54
C THR A 126 11.07 -41.93 -23.76
N THR A 127 9.77 -41.83 -23.47
CA THR A 127 9.20 -40.66 -22.78
C THR A 127 8.10 -41.05 -21.80
N ILE A 128 8.23 -40.56 -20.56
CA ILE A 128 7.20 -40.62 -19.52
C ILE A 128 6.91 -39.20 -19.04
N THR A 129 5.64 -38.86 -18.80
CA THR A 129 5.25 -37.64 -18.09
C THR A 129 4.78 -37.99 -16.68
N VAL A 130 5.22 -37.22 -15.68
CA VAL A 130 4.87 -37.37 -14.26
C VAL A 130 4.18 -36.10 -13.79
N THR A 131 3.07 -36.20 -13.06
CA THR A 131 2.45 -35.04 -12.40
C THR A 131 2.84 -35.04 -10.92
N LEU A 132 3.48 -33.96 -10.47
CA LEU A 132 3.99 -33.88 -9.11
C LEU A 132 2.86 -33.75 -8.07
N PRO A 133 2.69 -34.69 -7.12
CA PRO A 133 1.65 -34.59 -6.09
C PRO A 133 2.02 -33.58 -4.99
N VAL A 134 1.02 -33.14 -4.22
CA VAL A 134 1.19 -32.21 -3.09
C VAL A 134 2.02 -32.76 -1.93
N THR A 135 2.16 -34.08 -1.85
CA THR A 135 2.94 -34.77 -0.81
C THR A 135 4.38 -35.08 -1.24
N ALA A 136 4.78 -34.67 -2.45
CA ALA A 136 6.12 -34.92 -2.95
C ALA A 136 7.19 -34.19 -2.14
N ALA A 137 8.32 -34.84 -1.95
CA ALA A 137 9.55 -34.26 -1.42
C ALA A 137 10.66 -34.37 -2.47
N THR A 138 11.69 -33.52 -2.36
CA THR A 138 12.89 -33.58 -3.20
C THR A 138 13.51 -34.98 -3.17
N GLY A 139 13.83 -35.54 -4.33
CA GLY A 139 14.37 -36.89 -4.44
C GLY A 139 14.71 -37.29 -5.87
N ALA A 140 15.33 -38.46 -6.04
CA ALA A 140 15.59 -39.02 -7.37
C ALA A 140 14.30 -39.58 -7.98
N LEU A 141 14.17 -39.45 -9.31
CA LEU A 141 13.13 -40.11 -10.08
C LEU A 141 13.55 -41.54 -10.36
N ALA A 142 12.66 -42.50 -10.14
CA ALA A 142 12.91 -43.89 -10.52
C ALA A 142 11.77 -44.44 -11.36
N VAL A 143 12.10 -45.14 -12.45
CA VAL A 143 11.15 -45.80 -13.36
C VAL A 143 11.39 -47.30 -13.27
N THR A 144 10.37 -48.05 -12.88
CA THR A 144 10.39 -49.51 -12.81
C THR A 144 9.62 -50.10 -13.98
N THR A 145 10.24 -51.06 -14.65
CA THR A 145 9.66 -51.87 -15.74
C THR A 145 9.93 -53.35 -15.44
N PRO A 146 9.33 -54.30 -16.19
CA PRO A 146 9.70 -55.71 -16.07
C PRO A 146 11.19 -56.01 -16.31
N GLY A 147 11.91 -55.14 -17.02
CA GLY A 147 13.35 -55.26 -17.27
C GLY A 147 14.24 -54.74 -16.12
N GLY A 148 13.66 -54.12 -15.09
CA GLY A 148 14.38 -53.55 -13.95
C GLY A 148 13.99 -52.10 -13.64
N THR A 149 14.76 -51.46 -12.76
CA THR A 149 14.55 -50.07 -12.32
C THR A 149 15.71 -49.18 -12.74
N ALA A 150 15.39 -48.04 -13.35
CA ALA A 150 16.33 -46.94 -13.58
C ALA A 150 16.10 -45.84 -12.57
N THR A 151 17.17 -45.18 -12.11
CA THR A 151 17.13 -44.04 -11.21
C THR A 151 17.86 -42.86 -11.84
N SER A 152 17.31 -41.65 -11.73
CA SER A 152 17.94 -40.44 -12.24
C SER A 152 19.25 -40.15 -11.51
N SER A 153 20.24 -39.65 -12.24
CA SER A 153 21.56 -39.29 -11.69
C SER A 153 21.54 -38.06 -10.77
N THR A 154 20.53 -37.20 -10.94
CA THR A 154 20.29 -36.01 -10.11
C THR A 154 18.87 -36.06 -9.53
N PRO A 155 18.64 -35.47 -8.34
CA PRO A 155 17.30 -35.38 -7.77
C PRO A 155 16.47 -34.29 -8.47
N PHE A 156 15.17 -34.53 -8.58
CA PHE A 156 14.22 -33.46 -8.87
C PHE A 156 13.97 -32.65 -7.59
N THR A 157 14.06 -31.32 -7.68
CA THR A 157 13.88 -30.43 -6.53
C THR A 157 12.42 -29.99 -6.42
N VAL A 158 11.75 -30.38 -5.33
CA VAL A 158 10.38 -29.92 -5.05
C VAL A 158 10.45 -28.52 -4.44
N LEU A 159 9.85 -27.56 -5.12
CA LEU A 159 9.75 -26.18 -4.62
C LEU A 159 8.58 -26.05 -3.64
N PRO A 160 8.71 -25.20 -2.61
CA PRO A 160 7.56 -24.82 -1.77
C PRO A 160 6.41 -24.26 -2.62
N PRO A 161 5.16 -24.29 -2.13
CA PRO A 161 4.07 -23.60 -2.81
C PRO A 161 4.31 -22.09 -2.91
N ALA A 162 3.83 -21.47 -3.98
CA ALA A 162 3.88 -20.02 -4.14
C ALA A 162 3.17 -19.29 -2.99
N SER A 163 3.61 -18.07 -2.71
CA SER A 163 2.90 -17.21 -1.77
C SER A 163 1.51 -16.86 -2.29
N THR A 164 0.58 -16.61 -1.37
CA THR A 164 -0.73 -16.04 -1.69
C THR A 164 -0.96 -14.81 -0.83
N ILE A 165 -1.71 -13.84 -1.34
CA ILE A 165 -2.12 -12.65 -0.60
C ILE A 165 -3.65 -12.67 -0.57
N THR A 166 -4.24 -12.90 0.60
CA THR A 166 -5.70 -12.99 0.78
C THR A 166 -6.30 -11.64 1.12
N SER A 167 -5.60 -10.80 1.88
CA SER A 167 -6.05 -9.45 2.19
C SER A 167 -4.89 -8.54 2.60
N PHE A 168 -5.18 -7.24 2.70
CA PHE A 168 -4.25 -6.27 3.26
C PHE A 168 -5.01 -5.11 3.91
N SER A 169 -4.35 -4.40 4.83
CA SER A 169 -4.91 -3.21 5.48
C SER A 169 -3.80 -2.21 5.83
N PRO A 170 -4.02 -0.89 5.63
CA PRO A 170 -5.20 -0.26 5.00
C PRO A 170 -5.29 -0.50 3.48
N GLN A 171 -6.43 -0.16 2.86
CA GLN A 171 -6.65 -0.28 1.39
C GLN A 171 -6.11 0.91 0.58
N SER A 172 -5.76 2.01 1.25
CA SER A 172 -5.17 3.20 0.65
C SER A 172 -4.25 3.89 1.66
N GLY A 173 -3.31 4.68 1.17
CA GLY A 173 -2.42 5.46 2.02
C GLY A 173 -1.39 6.28 1.25
N LEU A 174 -0.80 7.24 1.94
CA LEU A 174 0.33 8.02 1.43
C LEU A 174 1.62 7.18 1.45
N PRO A 175 2.66 7.59 0.71
CA PRO A 175 4.01 7.11 0.99
C PRO A 175 4.37 7.22 2.48
N GLY A 176 5.01 6.17 3.03
CA GLY A 176 5.29 6.02 4.46
C GLY A 176 4.21 5.26 5.24
N THR A 177 3.03 5.01 4.66
CA THR A 177 1.97 4.21 5.31
C THR A 177 2.48 2.78 5.57
N ILE A 178 2.26 2.27 6.78
CA ILE A 178 2.52 0.87 7.11
C ILE A 178 1.30 0.04 6.69
N VAL A 179 1.53 -0.99 5.87
CA VAL A 179 0.50 -1.91 5.39
C VAL A 179 0.81 -3.31 5.91
N THR A 180 -0.22 -3.99 6.42
CA THR A 180 -0.15 -5.40 6.79
C THR A 180 -0.76 -6.24 5.67
N LEU A 181 0.01 -7.17 5.12
CA LEU A 181 -0.45 -8.20 4.18
C LEU A 181 -0.76 -9.49 4.95
N ILE A 182 -1.90 -10.10 4.65
CA ILE A 182 -2.32 -11.41 5.14
C ILE A 182 -2.34 -12.40 3.97
N GLY A 183 -1.85 -13.61 4.20
CA GLY A 183 -1.69 -14.59 3.14
C GLY A 183 -1.10 -15.91 3.59
N THR A 184 -0.40 -16.60 2.69
CA THR A 184 0.29 -17.87 2.99
C THR A 184 1.69 -17.90 2.36
N ASN A 185 2.54 -18.80 2.89
CA ASN A 185 3.88 -19.11 2.40
C ASN A 185 4.83 -17.89 2.32
N PHE A 186 4.74 -16.95 3.26
CA PHE A 186 5.60 -15.76 3.30
C PHE A 186 6.99 -15.99 3.89
N THR A 187 7.25 -17.16 4.48
CA THR A 187 8.58 -17.50 5.01
C THR A 187 9.65 -17.43 3.92
N GLY A 188 10.71 -16.68 4.18
CA GLY A 188 11.80 -16.50 3.21
C GLY A 188 11.46 -15.56 2.05
N ALA A 189 10.39 -14.75 2.15
CA ALA A 189 10.10 -13.73 1.16
C ALA A 189 11.32 -12.82 0.93
N THR A 190 11.70 -12.65 -0.33
CA THR A 190 12.91 -11.90 -0.75
C THR A 190 12.58 -10.53 -1.30
N ARG A 191 11.33 -10.32 -1.75
CA ARG A 191 10.88 -9.05 -2.33
C ARG A 191 9.38 -8.87 -2.15
N VAL A 192 8.99 -7.65 -1.83
CA VAL A 192 7.60 -7.20 -1.91
C VAL A 192 7.56 -5.93 -2.75
N THR A 193 6.60 -5.84 -3.66
CA THR A 193 6.38 -4.66 -4.49
C THR A 193 4.95 -4.17 -4.43
N LEU A 194 4.76 -2.88 -4.71
CA LEU A 194 3.48 -2.22 -4.91
C LEU A 194 3.52 -1.45 -6.23
N GLY A 195 2.65 -1.80 -7.18
CA GLY A 195 2.64 -1.13 -8.49
C GLY A 195 4.00 -1.17 -9.21
N GLY A 196 4.79 -2.21 -8.98
CA GLY A 196 6.16 -2.37 -9.51
C GLY A 196 7.27 -1.75 -8.66
N ALA A 197 6.98 -0.85 -7.72
CA ALA A 197 7.96 -0.25 -6.83
C ALA A 197 8.33 -1.22 -5.67
N THR A 198 9.62 -1.39 -5.41
CA THR A 198 10.12 -2.23 -4.30
C THR A 198 9.82 -1.57 -2.95
N THR A 199 9.26 -2.33 -2.02
CA THR A 199 8.92 -1.87 -0.66
C THR A 199 9.96 -2.32 0.35
N VAL A 200 10.12 -1.59 1.45
CA VAL A 200 10.77 -2.10 2.67
C VAL A 200 9.74 -2.91 3.45
N PHE A 201 10.06 -4.14 3.82
CA PHE A 201 9.12 -5.05 4.49
C PHE A 201 9.81 -5.90 5.57
N SER A 202 8.99 -6.43 6.46
CA SER A 202 9.35 -7.42 7.47
C SER A 202 8.40 -8.61 7.38
N VAL A 203 8.95 -9.82 7.37
CA VAL A 203 8.17 -11.05 7.48
C VAL A 203 7.91 -11.30 8.96
N VAL A 204 6.68 -11.12 9.40
CA VAL A 204 6.29 -11.36 10.81
C VAL A 204 6.18 -12.86 11.07
N ASN A 205 5.54 -13.58 10.15
CA ASN A 205 5.42 -15.03 10.15
C ASN A 205 5.02 -15.53 8.74
N ALA A 206 4.79 -16.84 8.58
CA ALA A 206 4.43 -17.47 7.30
C ALA A 206 3.12 -16.93 6.65
N THR A 207 2.30 -16.20 7.40
CA THR A 207 0.99 -15.68 6.96
C THR A 207 0.86 -14.16 7.06
N THR A 208 1.89 -13.47 7.56
CA THR A 208 1.83 -12.02 7.80
C THR A 208 3.13 -11.33 7.40
N ILE A 209 3.01 -10.31 6.55
CA ILE A 209 4.09 -9.35 6.22
C ILE A 209 3.61 -7.96 6.61
N THR A 210 4.50 -7.15 7.19
CA THR A 210 4.31 -5.70 7.31
C THR A 210 5.26 -4.98 6.36
N LEU A 211 4.79 -3.97 5.65
CA LEU A 211 5.61 -3.19 4.73
C LEU A 211 5.34 -1.70 4.87
N THR A 212 6.28 -0.88 4.42
CA THR A 212 6.11 0.57 4.29
C THR A 212 5.94 0.94 2.82
N VAL A 213 4.90 1.70 2.50
CA VAL A 213 4.65 2.22 1.14
C VAL A 213 5.81 3.15 0.74
N PRO A 214 6.56 2.88 -0.34
CA PRO A 214 7.69 3.71 -0.74
C PRO A 214 7.25 5.04 -1.39
N ALA A 215 8.15 6.03 -1.41
CA ALA A 215 7.92 7.34 -2.06
C ALA A 215 7.64 7.24 -3.56
N THR A 216 8.18 6.21 -4.23
CA THR A 216 8.01 5.94 -5.66
C THR A 216 6.83 5.01 -5.96
N ALA A 217 6.02 4.66 -4.95
CA ALA A 217 4.88 3.77 -5.15
C ALA A 217 3.86 4.39 -6.10
N GLN A 218 3.31 3.55 -6.96
CA GLN A 218 2.13 3.86 -7.76
C GLN A 218 0.97 2.97 -7.28
N THR A 219 -0.25 3.44 -7.48
CA THR A 219 -1.46 2.63 -7.26
C THR A 219 -1.35 1.32 -8.03
N GLY A 220 -1.63 0.20 -7.36
CA GLY A 220 -1.49 -1.12 -7.97
C GLY A 220 -1.66 -2.25 -6.97
N VAL A 221 -1.38 -3.47 -7.42
CA VAL A 221 -1.41 -4.66 -6.56
C VAL A 221 -0.11 -4.83 -5.79
N PHE A 222 -0.19 -5.53 -4.66
CA PHE A 222 0.99 -6.06 -4.00
C PHE A 222 1.45 -7.35 -4.67
N VAL A 223 2.77 -7.52 -4.81
CA VAL A 223 3.38 -8.78 -5.25
C VAL A 223 4.46 -9.18 -4.25
N VAL A 224 4.34 -10.38 -3.69
CA VAL A 224 5.31 -10.98 -2.76
C VAL A 224 6.06 -12.10 -3.49
N THR A 225 7.39 -12.02 -3.55
CA THR A 225 8.27 -13.06 -4.11
C THR A 225 8.90 -13.88 -2.99
N THR A 226 8.81 -15.20 -3.12
CA THR A 226 9.36 -16.19 -2.18
C THR A 226 10.11 -17.29 -2.95
N PRO A 227 10.86 -18.18 -2.29
CA PRO A 227 11.48 -19.33 -2.94
C PRO A 227 10.47 -20.27 -3.63
N GLY A 228 9.21 -20.28 -3.18
CA GLY A 228 8.13 -21.05 -3.79
C GLY A 228 7.46 -20.37 -4.98
N GLY A 229 7.87 -19.14 -5.33
CA GLY A 229 7.27 -18.33 -6.39
C GLY A 229 6.60 -17.05 -5.88
N THR A 230 5.78 -16.44 -6.74
CA THR A 230 5.16 -15.13 -6.49
C THR A 230 3.66 -15.21 -6.25
N GLY A 231 3.18 -14.46 -5.26
CA GLY A 231 1.76 -14.22 -5.00
C GLY A 231 1.41 -12.75 -5.23
N SER A 232 0.24 -12.48 -5.80
CA SER A 232 -0.28 -11.12 -6.00
C SER A 232 -1.59 -10.92 -5.24
N SER A 233 -1.86 -9.70 -4.79
CA SER A 233 -3.15 -9.35 -4.19
C SER A 233 -4.23 -9.27 -5.28
N ALA A 234 -5.45 -9.69 -4.94
CA ALA A 234 -6.59 -9.60 -5.86
C ALA A 234 -7.11 -8.16 -6.03
N THR A 235 -7.01 -7.34 -4.97
CA THR A 235 -7.42 -5.93 -4.99
C THR A 235 -6.20 -5.02 -5.11
N VAL A 236 -6.47 -3.79 -5.58
CA VAL A 236 -5.46 -2.72 -5.71
C VAL A 236 -5.36 -1.93 -4.40
N PHE A 237 -4.15 -1.55 -4.03
CA PHE A 237 -3.90 -0.53 -3.02
C PHE A 237 -3.84 0.84 -3.70
N THR A 238 -4.59 1.80 -3.20
CA THR A 238 -4.59 3.17 -3.73
C THR A 238 -3.53 4.00 -3.04
N VAL A 239 -2.48 4.38 -3.78
CA VAL A 239 -1.49 5.34 -3.31
C VAL A 239 -2.11 6.74 -3.40
N LEU A 240 -2.25 7.40 -2.27
CA LEU A 240 -2.76 8.77 -2.21
C LEU A 240 -1.68 9.74 -2.72
N PRO A 241 -2.07 10.79 -3.46
CA PRO A 241 -1.12 11.77 -3.98
C PRO A 241 -0.39 12.46 -2.83
N GLN A 242 0.94 12.53 -2.92
CA GLN A 242 1.77 13.21 -1.92
C GLN A 242 1.61 14.73 -2.00
N PHE A 243 1.33 15.24 -3.20
CA PHE A 243 1.23 16.65 -3.51
C PHE A 243 -0.12 17.00 -4.15
N VAL A 244 -0.56 18.23 -3.93
CA VAL A 244 -1.63 18.90 -4.65
C VAL A 244 -0.99 19.69 -5.78
N ASN A 245 -1.21 19.25 -7.02
CA ASN A 245 -0.76 19.97 -8.19
C ASN A 245 -1.65 21.21 -8.39
N VAL A 246 -1.04 22.39 -8.46
CA VAL A 246 -1.78 23.65 -8.61
C VAL A 246 -2.33 23.85 -10.02
N GLY A 247 -1.84 23.12 -11.00
CA GLY A 247 -2.18 23.23 -12.42
C GLY A 247 -1.14 23.99 -13.22
N THR A 248 -1.55 24.48 -14.39
CA THR A 248 -0.71 25.20 -15.35
C THR A 248 -1.38 26.50 -15.81
N GLY A 249 -0.60 27.42 -16.39
CA GLY A 249 -1.09 28.70 -16.89
C GLY A 249 -1.75 29.56 -15.80
N ASP A 250 -2.61 30.49 -16.21
CA ASP A 250 -3.22 31.45 -15.30
C ASP A 250 -4.02 30.82 -14.15
N LEU A 251 -4.79 29.76 -14.44
CA LEU A 251 -5.54 29.04 -13.39
C LEU A 251 -4.60 28.33 -12.41
N GLY A 252 -3.45 27.84 -12.90
CA GLY A 252 -2.39 27.31 -12.06
C GLY A 252 -1.83 28.36 -11.10
N VAL A 253 -1.58 29.57 -11.60
CA VAL A 253 -1.11 30.70 -10.77
C VAL A 253 -2.16 31.08 -9.73
N LEU A 254 -3.44 31.15 -10.12
CA LEU A 254 -4.54 31.46 -9.19
C LEU A 254 -4.70 30.38 -8.11
N ASN A 255 -4.59 29.10 -8.46
CA ASN A 255 -4.59 28.00 -7.49
C ASN A 255 -3.37 28.04 -6.56
N TYR A 256 -2.21 28.45 -7.07
CA TYR A 256 -1.01 28.66 -6.26
C TYR A 256 -1.20 29.76 -5.22
N VAL A 257 -1.68 30.94 -5.60
CA VAL A 257 -1.95 32.00 -4.60
C VAL A 257 -3.12 31.62 -3.68
N TYR A 258 -4.16 30.96 -4.19
CA TYR A 258 -5.26 30.42 -3.36
C TYR A 258 -4.76 29.43 -2.31
N ALA A 259 -3.76 28.61 -2.63
CA ALA A 259 -3.14 27.71 -1.67
C ALA A 259 -2.42 28.45 -0.53
N LEU A 260 -1.77 29.59 -0.83
CA LEU A 260 -1.11 30.42 0.18
C LEU A 260 -2.14 31.11 1.08
N GLU A 261 -3.22 31.65 0.51
CA GLU A 261 -4.32 32.24 1.30
C GLU A 261 -5.00 31.22 2.22
N GLN A 262 -5.12 29.96 1.78
CA GLN A 262 -5.60 28.89 2.65
C GLN A 262 -4.68 28.65 3.85
N LEU A 263 -3.36 28.71 3.62
CA LEU A 263 -2.36 28.51 4.66
C LEU A 263 -2.39 29.68 5.67
N GLU A 264 -2.47 30.91 5.21
CA GLU A 264 -2.50 32.12 6.05
C GLU A 264 -3.82 32.24 6.83
N ALA A 265 -4.96 31.98 6.18
CA ALA A 265 -6.26 31.93 6.85
C ALA A 265 -6.27 30.87 7.97
N ALA A 266 -5.68 29.69 7.73
CA ALA A 266 -5.56 28.65 8.75
C ALA A 266 -4.57 29.03 9.86
N PHE A 267 -3.48 29.71 9.53
CA PHE A 267 -2.50 30.20 10.50
C PHE A 267 -3.15 31.20 11.47
N TYR A 268 -3.84 32.23 10.96
CA TYR A 268 -4.49 33.22 11.82
C TYR A 268 -5.69 32.68 12.58
N ALA A 269 -6.41 31.69 12.04
CA ALA A 269 -7.39 30.94 12.82
C ALA A 269 -6.74 30.26 14.04
N SER A 270 -5.53 29.69 13.85
CA SER A 270 -4.75 29.07 14.93
C SER A 270 -4.22 30.11 15.92
N VAL A 271 -3.78 31.29 15.45
CA VAL A 271 -3.39 32.41 16.31
C VAL A 271 -4.53 32.80 17.24
N LYS A 272 -5.74 33.00 16.70
CA LYS A 272 -6.92 33.38 17.49
C LYS A 272 -7.36 32.34 18.50
N ALA A 273 -7.07 31.06 18.23
CA ALA A 273 -7.32 29.96 19.16
C ALA A 273 -6.22 29.80 20.24
N GLY A 274 -5.06 30.40 20.03
CA GLY A 274 -3.89 30.30 20.92
C GLY A 274 -4.01 31.09 22.22
N SER A 275 -3.32 30.63 23.27
CA SER A 275 -3.32 31.31 24.58
C SER A 275 -2.59 32.66 24.57
N TYR A 276 -1.64 32.85 23.64
CA TYR A 276 -1.02 34.17 23.41
C TYR A 276 -2.09 35.21 23.06
N PHE A 277 -2.93 34.90 22.07
CA PHE A 277 -3.94 35.84 21.60
C PHE A 277 -4.92 36.20 22.71
N ALA A 278 -5.30 35.25 23.58
CA ALA A 278 -6.15 35.53 24.73
C ALA A 278 -5.53 36.57 25.70
N GLY A 279 -4.20 36.56 25.87
CA GLY A 279 -3.47 37.49 26.73
C GLY A 279 -3.02 38.80 26.07
N ALA A 280 -3.12 38.93 24.74
CA ALA A 280 -2.66 40.09 24.00
C ALA A 280 -3.43 41.38 24.33
N SER A 281 -2.82 42.53 24.03
CA SER A 281 -3.43 43.86 24.20
C SER A 281 -4.67 44.02 23.32
N ALA A 282 -5.59 44.93 23.69
CA ALA A 282 -6.80 45.16 22.90
C ALA A 282 -6.50 45.62 21.46
N ALA A 283 -5.48 46.48 21.28
CA ALA A 283 -5.07 46.97 19.98
C ALA A 283 -4.48 45.85 19.10
N GLU A 284 -3.61 45.02 19.68
CA GLU A 284 -3.01 43.89 18.97
C GLU A 284 -4.04 42.81 18.61
N LYS A 285 -4.99 42.53 19.51
CA LYS A 285 -6.13 41.65 19.22
C LYS A 285 -6.98 42.16 18.06
N ALA A 286 -7.27 43.46 18.03
CA ALA A 286 -8.05 44.07 16.96
C ALA A 286 -7.32 43.92 15.62
N ALA A 287 -6.04 44.30 15.57
CA ALA A 287 -5.21 44.17 14.38
C ALA A 287 -5.12 42.72 13.87
N LEU A 288 -4.78 41.76 14.73
CA LEU A 288 -4.68 40.34 14.35
C LEU A 288 -6.05 39.75 13.97
N THR A 289 -7.15 40.29 14.50
CA THR A 289 -8.51 39.90 14.10
C THR A 289 -8.85 40.41 12.71
N ASP A 290 -8.47 41.65 12.40
CA ASP A 290 -8.68 42.25 11.08
C ASP A 290 -7.87 41.50 10.02
N ILE A 291 -6.59 41.22 10.28
CA ILE A 291 -5.74 40.40 9.38
C ILE A 291 -6.39 39.03 9.17
N ALA A 292 -6.77 38.32 10.25
CA ALA A 292 -7.46 37.04 10.12
C ALA A 292 -8.74 37.09 9.27
N GLY A 293 -9.46 38.22 9.33
CA GLY A 293 -10.64 38.47 8.51
C GLY A 293 -10.28 38.68 7.04
N HIS A 294 -9.22 39.43 6.75
CA HIS A 294 -8.73 39.65 5.40
C HIS A 294 -8.22 38.36 4.76
N GLU A 295 -7.40 37.55 5.45
CA GLU A 295 -6.92 36.26 4.91
C GLU A 295 -8.07 35.32 4.54
N LEU A 296 -9.08 35.26 5.40
CA LEU A 296 -10.28 34.48 5.10
C LEU A 296 -11.00 35.02 3.85
N LEU A 297 -11.12 36.35 3.71
CA LEU A 297 -11.75 36.97 2.55
C LEU A 297 -10.93 36.77 1.27
N HIS A 298 -9.60 36.84 1.32
CA HIS A 298 -8.73 36.56 0.18
C HIS A 298 -8.91 35.12 -0.29
N ARG A 299 -8.88 34.17 0.64
CA ARG A 299 -9.16 32.74 0.42
C ARG A 299 -10.51 32.54 -0.25
N GLU A 300 -11.59 33.09 0.30
CA GLU A 300 -12.94 32.92 -0.28
C GLU A 300 -13.09 33.63 -1.64
N TYR A 301 -12.47 34.79 -1.81
CA TYR A 301 -12.51 35.54 -3.06
C TYR A 301 -11.82 34.75 -4.18
N LEU A 302 -10.61 34.24 -3.95
CA LEU A 302 -9.91 33.40 -4.94
C LEU A 302 -10.67 32.11 -5.23
N LYS A 303 -11.25 31.46 -4.21
CA LYS A 303 -12.11 30.28 -4.39
C LYS A 303 -13.29 30.60 -5.31
N ALA A 304 -13.93 31.76 -5.12
CA ALA A 304 -15.02 32.22 -5.97
C ALA A 304 -14.56 32.51 -7.42
N VAL A 305 -13.38 33.11 -7.60
CA VAL A 305 -12.78 33.36 -8.92
C VAL A 305 -12.45 32.05 -9.65
N LEU A 306 -11.91 31.06 -8.93
CA LEU A 306 -11.52 29.75 -9.48
C LEU A 306 -12.72 28.85 -9.81
N GLY A 307 -13.82 28.97 -9.05
CA GLY A 307 -15.01 28.13 -9.21
C GLY A 307 -14.67 26.64 -9.08
N SER A 308 -15.10 25.83 -10.05
CA SER A 308 -14.81 24.38 -10.06
C SER A 308 -13.34 24.03 -10.31
N ASN A 309 -12.50 25.00 -10.68
CA ASN A 309 -11.06 24.80 -10.89
C ASN A 309 -10.25 24.92 -9.59
N ALA A 310 -10.90 25.31 -8.48
CA ALA A 310 -10.22 25.45 -7.20
C ALA A 310 -9.66 24.10 -6.74
N ILE A 311 -8.39 24.09 -6.34
CA ILE A 311 -7.80 22.94 -5.66
C ILE A 311 -8.56 22.64 -4.36
N LYS A 312 -8.42 21.40 -3.87
CA LYS A 312 -9.03 20.95 -2.62
C LYS A 312 -8.59 21.82 -1.44
N ASP A 313 -9.35 21.73 -0.35
CA ASP A 313 -8.94 22.35 0.91
C ASP A 313 -7.65 21.68 1.44
N LEU A 314 -6.74 22.51 1.94
CA LEU A 314 -5.43 22.10 2.43
C LEU A 314 -5.45 21.79 3.92
N GLU A 315 -4.72 20.76 4.30
CA GLU A 315 -4.46 20.44 5.70
C GLU A 315 -3.10 20.99 6.14
N THR A 316 -3.11 21.82 7.16
CA THR A 316 -1.91 22.48 7.69
C THR A 316 -1.24 21.67 8.79
N ASP A 317 0.05 21.90 8.96
CA ASP A 317 0.88 21.41 10.06
C ASP A 317 1.61 22.59 10.68
N PHE A 318 1.07 23.12 11.78
CA PHE A 318 1.68 24.19 12.55
C PHE A 318 2.31 23.68 13.86
N SER A 319 2.63 22.39 13.95
CA SER A 319 3.17 21.77 15.18
C SER A 319 4.48 22.42 15.64
N ALA A 320 5.23 23.05 14.74
CA ALA A 320 6.46 23.78 15.04
C ALA A 320 6.23 25.19 15.64
N ILE A 321 5.00 25.70 15.64
CA ILE A 321 4.68 27.06 16.10
C ILE A 321 4.06 26.99 17.50
N ASN A 322 4.69 27.64 18.47
CA ASN A 322 4.13 27.79 19.81
C ASN A 322 3.10 28.94 19.84
N PHE A 323 1.81 28.63 19.66
CA PHE A 323 0.71 29.60 19.73
C PHE A 323 0.42 30.13 21.16
N GLY A 324 1.20 29.72 22.16
CA GLY A 324 1.20 30.31 23.50
C GLY A 324 2.22 31.43 23.70
N ASP A 325 3.15 31.62 22.76
CA ASP A 325 4.24 32.59 22.87
C ASP A 325 4.13 33.71 21.83
N ARG A 326 4.16 34.97 22.30
CA ARG A 326 4.02 36.15 21.43
C ARG A 326 5.13 36.24 20.39
N ALA A 327 6.38 36.00 20.80
CA ALA A 327 7.52 36.13 19.90
C ALA A 327 7.49 35.06 18.80
N ALA A 328 7.16 33.81 19.15
CA ALA A 328 6.98 32.73 18.19
C ALA A 328 5.85 33.02 17.20
N VAL A 329 4.71 33.51 17.67
CA VAL A 329 3.57 33.85 16.80
C VAL A 329 3.91 35.01 15.86
N LEU A 330 4.49 36.10 16.35
CA LEU A 330 4.82 37.25 15.50
C LEU A 330 5.98 36.96 14.53
N ALA A 331 6.95 36.12 14.92
CA ALA A 331 8.00 35.66 14.02
C ALA A 331 7.44 34.78 12.89
N ALA A 332 6.50 33.88 13.22
CA ALA A 332 5.79 33.08 12.22
C ALA A 332 4.93 33.97 11.32
N ALA A 333 4.16 34.90 11.89
CA ALA A 333 3.35 35.86 11.15
C ALA A 333 4.22 36.64 10.16
N ARG A 334 5.34 37.22 10.59
CA ARG A 334 6.26 37.91 9.67
C ARG A 334 6.71 37.01 8.53
N SER A 335 7.00 35.74 8.83
CA SER A 335 7.44 34.78 7.82
C SER A 335 6.35 34.46 6.80
N PHE A 336 5.08 34.39 7.22
CA PHE A 336 3.93 34.25 6.33
C PHE A 336 3.73 35.51 5.49
N GLU A 337 3.57 36.67 6.13
CA GLU A 337 3.27 37.94 5.44
C GLU A 337 4.37 38.34 4.44
N ASP A 338 5.65 38.28 4.85
CA ASP A 338 6.77 38.61 3.95
C ASP A 338 6.85 37.60 2.78
N LEU A 339 6.48 36.34 3.02
CA LEU A 339 6.43 35.31 1.98
C LEU A 339 5.25 35.54 1.04
N GLY A 340 4.08 35.91 1.56
CA GLY A 340 2.88 36.27 0.80
C GLY A 340 3.16 37.42 -0.15
N VAL A 341 3.69 38.54 0.36
CA VAL A 341 4.06 39.69 -0.50
C VAL A 341 5.04 39.29 -1.59
N ALA A 342 6.10 38.55 -1.24
CA ALA A 342 7.08 38.09 -2.21
C ALA A 342 6.50 37.10 -3.24
N ALA A 343 5.52 36.29 -2.83
CA ALA A 343 4.80 35.36 -3.68
C ALA A 343 3.91 36.11 -4.69
N TYR A 344 3.13 37.09 -4.26
CA TYR A 344 2.31 37.91 -5.17
C TYR A 344 3.16 38.69 -6.17
N ASN A 345 4.26 39.29 -5.71
CA ASN A 345 5.20 40.01 -6.57
C ASN A 345 5.82 39.10 -7.64
N GLY A 346 6.12 37.84 -7.30
CA GLY A 346 6.65 36.87 -8.25
C GLY A 346 5.60 36.22 -9.15
N ALA A 347 4.41 35.92 -8.62
CA ALA A 347 3.33 35.23 -9.32
C ALA A 347 2.79 36.04 -10.50
N ALA A 348 2.76 37.37 -10.39
CA ALA A 348 2.25 38.25 -11.44
C ALA A 348 2.98 38.06 -12.78
N ALA A 349 4.26 37.66 -12.76
CA ALA A 349 5.04 37.41 -13.97
C ALA A 349 4.54 36.20 -14.80
N TYR A 350 3.75 35.31 -14.18
CA TYR A 350 3.24 34.09 -14.80
C TYR A 350 1.79 34.24 -15.30
N LEU A 351 1.18 35.41 -15.13
CA LEU A 351 -0.17 35.69 -15.61
C LEU A 351 -0.17 36.33 -16.99
N THR A 352 -1.05 35.83 -17.84
CA THR A 352 -1.25 36.34 -19.20
C THR A 352 -2.58 37.08 -19.37
N THR A 353 -3.61 36.74 -18.58
CA THR A 353 -4.92 37.39 -18.62
C THR A 353 -4.95 38.65 -17.74
N PRO A 354 -5.23 39.84 -18.31
CA PRO A 354 -5.26 41.10 -17.55
C PRO A 354 -6.26 41.11 -16.38
N THR A 355 -7.39 40.43 -16.52
CA THR A 355 -8.40 40.32 -15.46
C THR A 355 -7.84 39.64 -14.21
N TYR A 356 -6.94 38.66 -14.36
CA TYR A 356 -6.34 37.96 -13.23
C TYR A 356 -5.20 38.76 -12.60
N LEU A 357 -4.49 39.58 -13.37
CA LEU A 357 -3.57 40.57 -12.81
C LEU A 357 -4.29 41.56 -11.89
N LEU A 358 -5.51 42.00 -12.26
CA LEU A 358 -6.34 42.84 -11.40
C LEU A 358 -6.81 42.11 -10.13
N VAL A 359 -7.04 40.81 -10.19
CA VAL A 359 -7.35 39.97 -9.02
C VAL A 359 -6.18 39.98 -8.04
N LEU A 360 -4.96 39.64 -8.50
CA LEU A 360 -3.76 39.63 -7.66
C LEU A 360 -3.41 41.02 -7.11
N GLY A 361 -3.50 42.06 -7.94
CA GLY A 361 -3.16 43.42 -7.53
C GLY A 361 -4.05 43.96 -6.41
N LYS A 362 -5.31 43.54 -6.33
CA LYS A 362 -6.20 43.91 -5.21
C LYS A 362 -5.73 43.31 -3.89
N ILE A 363 -5.36 42.03 -3.89
CA ILE A 363 -4.92 41.30 -2.69
C ILE A 363 -3.54 41.77 -2.25
N SER A 364 -2.59 41.87 -3.18
CA SER A 364 -1.19 42.28 -2.91
C SER A 364 -1.08 43.60 -2.12
N SER A 365 -1.98 44.57 -2.37
CA SER A 365 -2.00 45.83 -1.62
C SER A 365 -2.44 45.69 -0.15
N VAL A 366 -3.20 44.66 0.18
CA VAL A 366 -3.62 44.30 1.53
C VAL A 366 -2.50 43.54 2.22
N GLU A 367 -1.92 42.53 1.55
CA GLU A 367 -0.75 41.77 2.03
C GLU A 367 0.41 42.68 2.47
N ALA A 368 0.77 43.66 1.64
CA ALA A 368 1.84 44.60 1.96
C ALA A 368 1.58 45.40 3.26
N ARG A 369 0.30 45.67 3.58
CA ARG A 369 -0.08 46.36 4.82
C ARG A 369 -0.05 45.42 6.03
N HIS A 370 -0.38 44.15 5.85
CA HIS A 370 -0.24 43.15 6.90
C HIS A 370 1.23 42.93 7.26
N ALA A 371 2.09 42.71 6.26
CA ALA A 371 3.54 42.59 6.44
C ALA A 371 4.13 43.77 7.21
N ALA A 372 3.77 44.99 6.81
CA ALA A 372 4.23 46.20 7.47
C ALA A 372 3.77 46.30 8.93
N LEU A 373 2.51 45.94 9.22
CA LEU A 373 1.95 45.97 10.57
C LEU A 373 2.59 44.93 11.49
N ILE A 374 2.80 43.70 10.99
CA ILE A 374 3.46 42.64 11.76
C ILE A 374 4.92 43.01 12.06
N ARG A 375 5.63 43.62 11.11
CA ARG A 375 6.97 44.15 11.33
C ARG A 375 6.98 45.22 12.42
N ASP A 376 6.02 46.13 12.42
CA ASP A 376 5.89 47.15 13.47
C ASP A 376 5.64 46.56 14.87
N PHE A 377 4.87 45.47 14.97
CA PHE A 377 4.66 44.73 16.23
C PHE A 377 5.92 44.02 16.77
N LEU A 378 6.84 43.64 15.89
CA LEU A 378 8.12 43.04 16.25
C LEU A 378 9.15 44.12 16.61
N THR A 379 9.22 45.19 15.83
CA THR A 379 10.11 46.31 16.06
C THR A 379 9.42 47.58 15.61
N TYR A 380 9.13 48.45 16.57
CA TYR A 380 8.45 49.71 16.32
C TYR A 380 9.14 50.52 15.22
N ASN A 381 8.35 51.05 14.30
CA ASN A 381 8.75 51.87 13.17
C ASN A 381 9.65 51.16 12.14
N THR A 382 9.45 49.85 11.93
CA THR A 382 10.20 49.05 10.93
C THR A 382 9.39 48.63 9.70
N PHE A 383 8.31 49.38 9.41
CA PHE A 383 7.36 49.27 8.28
C PHE A 383 7.83 48.43 7.07
N VAL A 384 9.01 48.73 6.51
CA VAL A 384 9.71 47.86 5.56
C VAL A 384 11.20 47.81 5.92
N GLY A 385 11.84 46.64 5.82
CA GLY A 385 13.24 46.45 6.18
C GLY A 385 14.15 46.21 4.98
N ALA A 386 15.43 46.56 5.10
CA ALA A 386 16.43 46.34 4.05
C ALA A 386 16.65 44.84 3.73
N ASP A 387 16.17 43.94 4.60
CA ASP A 387 16.21 42.48 4.43
C ASP A 387 15.28 41.96 3.32
N ILE A 388 14.29 42.74 2.92
CA ILE A 388 13.30 42.38 1.89
C ILE A 388 13.31 43.30 0.67
N ILE A 389 14.15 44.33 0.66
CA ILE A 389 14.32 45.24 -0.48
C ILE A 389 15.57 44.85 -1.27
N GLY A 390 15.43 44.71 -2.58
CA GLY A 390 16.56 44.50 -3.47
C GLY A 390 17.50 45.71 -3.46
N ALA A 391 18.74 45.51 -3.00
CA ALA A 391 19.72 46.59 -2.82
C ALA A 391 19.98 47.44 -4.09
N THR A 392 19.77 46.85 -5.27
CA THR A 392 19.97 47.53 -6.56
C THR A 392 18.66 48.00 -7.21
N SER A 393 17.54 47.32 -6.94
CA SER A 393 16.24 47.65 -7.54
C SER A 393 15.46 48.69 -6.74
N GLY A 394 15.67 48.76 -5.42
CA GLY A 394 14.79 49.51 -4.52
C GLY A 394 13.37 48.94 -4.44
N LEU A 395 13.15 47.74 -5.00
CA LEU A 395 11.87 47.05 -5.02
C LEU A 395 11.86 45.93 -3.99
N GLU A 396 10.69 45.65 -3.45
CA GLU A 396 10.46 44.51 -2.59
C GLU A 396 10.72 43.20 -3.33
N THR A 397 11.17 42.18 -2.59
CA THR A 397 11.61 40.92 -3.15
C THR A 397 10.46 40.20 -3.86
N ALA A 398 10.73 39.68 -5.06
CA ALA A 398 9.84 38.77 -5.77
C ALA A 398 10.46 37.35 -5.74
N LYS A 399 9.66 36.34 -5.39
CA LYS A 399 10.11 34.94 -5.35
C LYS A 399 9.36 34.10 -6.37
N THR A 400 10.07 33.18 -7.03
CA THR A 400 9.41 32.23 -7.93
C THR A 400 8.51 31.27 -7.13
N PRO A 401 7.45 30.71 -7.75
CA PRO A 401 6.59 29.73 -7.10
C PRO A 401 7.36 28.57 -6.46
N ALA A 402 8.43 28.09 -7.11
CA ALA A 402 9.27 27.00 -6.59
C ALA A 402 10.02 27.35 -5.28
N VAL A 403 10.47 28.60 -5.13
CA VAL A 403 11.11 29.06 -3.89
C VAL A 403 10.07 29.20 -2.78
N VAL A 404 8.91 29.79 -3.09
CA VAL A 404 7.84 30.00 -2.11
C VAL A 404 7.28 28.67 -1.61
N VAL A 405 7.02 27.73 -2.52
CA VAL A 405 6.41 26.44 -2.17
C VAL A 405 7.31 25.62 -1.26
N THR A 406 8.63 25.79 -1.34
CA THR A 406 9.57 25.13 -0.44
C THR A 406 9.33 25.54 1.01
N ALA A 407 9.08 26.82 1.26
CA ALA A 407 8.72 27.33 2.58
C ALA A 407 7.30 26.91 2.98
N ALA A 408 6.30 27.11 2.10
CA ALA A 408 4.90 26.77 2.39
C ALA A 408 4.70 25.28 2.72
N ASN A 409 5.41 24.38 2.02
CA ASN A 409 5.34 22.93 2.22
C ASN A 409 5.92 22.44 3.57
N SER A 410 6.58 23.31 4.34
CA SER A 410 6.97 23.01 5.71
C SER A 410 5.80 23.09 6.69
N TYR A 411 4.73 23.79 6.31
CA TYR A 411 3.52 24.01 7.11
C TYR A 411 2.29 23.26 6.60
N LEU A 412 2.49 22.33 5.66
CA LEU A 412 1.42 21.53 5.05
C LEU A 412 1.66 20.06 5.34
N LYS A 413 0.60 19.35 5.73
CA LYS A 413 0.65 17.90 5.87
C LYS A 413 0.91 17.24 4.53
N VAL A 414 1.50 16.05 4.58
CA VAL A 414 1.62 15.16 3.42
C VAL A 414 0.23 14.95 2.80
N GLY A 415 0.12 15.04 1.47
CA GLY A 415 -1.17 15.04 0.75
C GLY A 415 -1.82 16.41 0.58
N SER A 416 -1.30 17.44 1.26
CA SER A 416 -1.65 18.86 1.05
C SER A 416 -0.45 19.72 0.63
N LYS A 417 0.77 19.16 0.66
CA LYS A 417 1.96 19.82 0.09
C LYS A 417 1.71 20.16 -1.38
N LEU A 418 2.18 21.29 -1.84
CA LEU A 418 1.92 21.81 -3.17
C LEU A 418 3.00 21.36 -4.16
N ASP A 419 2.57 21.06 -5.38
CA ASP A 419 3.41 20.89 -6.57
C ASP A 419 3.11 22.01 -7.56
N VAL A 420 4.13 22.84 -7.82
CA VAL A 420 4.09 24.02 -8.70
C VAL A 420 4.90 23.81 -9.98
N SER A 421 5.29 22.57 -10.29
CA SER A 421 6.11 22.25 -11.49
C SER A 421 5.47 22.64 -12.81
N GLY A 422 4.14 22.85 -12.81
CA GLY A 422 3.37 23.36 -13.95
C GLY A 422 3.42 24.88 -14.17
N LEU A 423 4.06 25.64 -13.26
CA LEU A 423 4.26 27.09 -13.37
C LEU A 423 5.71 27.36 -13.80
N GLN A 424 5.94 27.51 -15.11
CA GLN A 424 7.25 27.77 -15.70
C GLN A 424 7.27 29.02 -16.53
#